data_AF-A0A817MVW1-F1
#
_entry.id   AF-A0A817MVW1-F1
#
_cell.length_a   1.000
_cell.length_b   1.000
_cell.length_c   1.000
_cell.angle_alpha   90.00
_cell.angle_beta   90.00
_cell.angle_gamma   90.00
#
_symmetry.space_group_name_H-M   'P 1'
#
loop_
_entity.id
_entity.type
_entity.pdbx_description
1 polymer ?
#
loop_
_entity_poly.entity_id
_entity_poly.type
_entity_poly.pdbx_seq_one_letter_code
_entity_poly.pdbx_strand_id
1 'polypeptide(L)'
;EEQQLIHKRQLDTLMIIFERLTRHSSTRRISYETYVRLMRAIEPDITENIIDAYWKTLNVTNQEDGLNVQQLNELLLNLNFELRQRSTDQTTLQKKCPSLYNSKPSRIIIDFVNTDLFRAIINLLIVGNAICLAASYNQLEWLFLSLFIVEALLKMYAIGVKEYFHHRWNIFDFTIVFVSTTYSLLTAIIKTCKSK
;
A
#
# COMPACT_ATOMS: atom_id res chain seq x y z
N GLU A 1 -1.47 6.65 6.61
CA GLU A 1 -0.82 7.62 7.54
C GLU A 1 -0.68 7.05 8.95
N GLU A 2 -1.74 6.49 9.55
CA GLU A 2 -1.68 5.96 10.92
C GLU A 2 -0.75 4.75 11.07
N GLN A 3 -0.78 3.79 10.15
CA GLN A 3 0.17 2.66 10.14
C GLN A 3 1.63 3.11 9.95
N GLN A 4 1.87 4.14 9.12
CA GLN A 4 3.20 4.71 8.93
C GLN A 4 3.70 5.43 10.20
N LEU A 5 2.80 6.08 10.95
CA LEU A 5 3.12 6.74 12.21
C LEU A 5 3.40 5.73 13.34
N ILE A 6 2.70 4.60 13.35
CA ILE A 6 2.96 3.49 14.28
C ILE A 6 4.32 2.86 13.97
N HIS A 7 4.60 2.60 12.70
CA HIS A 7 5.88 2.00 12.26
C HIS A 7 7.07 2.91 12.56
N LYS A 8 6.95 4.21 12.29
CA LYS A 8 7.99 5.19 12.63
C LYS A 8 8.29 5.22 14.14
N ARG A 9 7.24 5.15 14.98
CA ARG A 9 7.40 5.09 16.44
C ARG A 9 8.08 3.79 16.90
N GLN A 10 7.82 2.66 16.24
CA GLN A 10 8.49 1.39 16.53
C GLN A 10 10.00 1.47 16.21
N LEU A 11 10.35 2.07 15.08
CA LEU A 11 11.75 2.33 14.66
C LEU A 11 12.49 3.29 15.60
N ASP A 12 11.84 4.37 16.03
CA ASP A 12 12.44 5.31 16.99
C ASP A 12 12.63 4.64 18.38
N THR A 13 11.69 3.79 18.79
CA THR A 13 11.78 3.03 20.05
C THR A 13 12.92 2.01 20.00
N LEU A 14 13.14 1.37 18.84
CA LEU A 14 14.27 0.45 18.62
C LEU A 14 15.61 1.14 18.77
N MET A 15 15.76 2.30 18.12
CA MET A 15 16.96 3.12 18.21
C MET A 15 17.29 3.42 19.69
N ILE A 16 16.27 3.78 20.48
CA ILE A 16 16.43 4.07 21.91
C ILE A 16 16.77 2.82 22.73
N ILE A 17 16.09 1.69 22.50
CA ILE A 17 16.37 0.43 23.21
C ILE A 17 17.80 -0.04 22.89
N PHE A 18 18.19 0.05 21.63
CA PHE A 18 19.50 -0.35 21.16
C PHE A 18 20.62 0.54 21.70
N GLU A 19 20.44 1.86 21.68
CA GLU A 19 21.40 2.81 22.27
C GLU A 19 21.58 2.55 23.77
N ARG A 20 20.51 2.19 24.48
CA ARG A 20 20.59 1.80 25.90
C ARG A 20 21.32 0.47 26.12
N LEU A 21 21.08 -0.53 25.28
CA LEU A 21 21.75 -1.84 25.39
C LEU A 21 23.25 -1.76 25.07
N THR A 22 23.61 -0.95 24.08
CA THR A 22 25.02 -0.74 23.69
C THR A 22 25.79 0.15 24.66
N ARG A 23 25.11 1.03 25.40
CA ARG A 23 25.73 1.87 26.44
C ARG A 23 26.19 1.08 27.68
N HIS A 24 25.57 -0.07 27.96
CA HIS A 24 25.95 -0.96 29.06
C HIS A 24 26.91 -2.09 28.65
N SER A 25 27.07 -2.36 27.36
CA SER A 25 28.01 -3.37 26.85
C SER A 25 29.42 -2.78 26.71
N SER A 26 30.41 -3.41 27.36
CA SER A 26 31.82 -2.97 27.36
C SER A 26 32.45 -2.90 25.96
N THR A 27 31.89 -3.62 24.98
CA THR A 27 32.43 -3.71 23.62
C THR A 27 31.70 -2.81 22.62
N ARG A 28 30.60 -2.13 23.00
CA ARG A 28 29.71 -1.38 22.07
C ARG A 28 29.26 -2.19 20.83
N ARG A 29 29.28 -3.52 20.93
CA ARG A 29 28.94 -4.44 19.85
C ARG A 29 27.79 -5.35 20.25
N ILE A 30 27.02 -5.78 19.25
CA ILE A 30 25.88 -6.67 19.43
C ILE A 30 26.11 -8.02 18.78
N SER A 31 25.85 -9.07 19.56
CA SER A 31 25.90 -10.46 19.13
C SER A 31 24.67 -10.80 18.27
N TYR A 32 24.83 -11.81 17.41
CA TYR A 32 23.75 -12.36 16.59
C TYR A 32 22.52 -12.71 17.42
N GLU A 33 22.70 -13.32 18.60
CA GLU A 33 21.59 -13.72 19.47
C GLU A 33 20.76 -12.52 19.95
N THR A 34 21.43 -11.41 20.29
CA THR A 34 20.75 -10.17 20.70
C THR A 34 20.07 -9.51 19.51
N TYR A 35 20.69 -9.55 18.33
CA TYR A 35 20.11 -9.08 17.08
C TYR A 35 18.83 -9.83 16.70
N VAL A 36 18.84 -11.17 16.76
CA VAL A 36 17.65 -12.00 16.49
C VAL A 36 16.52 -11.68 17.45
N ARG A 37 16.83 -11.51 18.75
CA ARG A 37 15.82 -11.13 19.76
C ARG A 37 15.21 -9.76 19.48
N LEU A 38 16.01 -8.79 19.05
CA LEU A 38 15.52 -7.47 18.64
C LEU A 38 14.64 -7.58 17.39
N MET A 39 15.10 -8.28 16.34
CA MET A 39 14.32 -8.45 15.10
C MET A 39 12.97 -9.12 15.35
N ARG A 40 12.93 -10.17 16.17
CA ARG A 40 11.69 -10.86 16.56
C ARG A 40 10.78 -10.03 17.47
N ALA A 41 11.34 -9.10 18.26
CA ALA A 41 10.54 -8.19 19.08
C ALA A 41 9.83 -7.11 18.25
N ILE A 42 10.34 -6.80 17.05
CA ILE A 42 9.78 -5.82 16.12
C ILE A 42 8.67 -6.46 15.29
N GLU A 43 8.99 -7.59 14.67
CA GLU A 43 8.09 -8.29 13.78
C GLU A 43 8.11 -9.79 14.15
N PRO A 44 7.09 -10.26 14.88
CA PRO A 44 7.07 -11.64 15.36
C PRO A 44 6.98 -12.66 14.22
N ASP A 45 6.53 -12.23 13.03
CA ASP A 45 6.35 -13.07 11.84
C ASP A 45 7.58 -13.08 10.90
N ILE A 46 8.69 -12.42 11.26
CA ILE A 46 9.87 -12.37 10.40
C ILE A 46 10.53 -13.76 10.29
N THR A 47 10.77 -14.20 9.04
CA THR A 47 11.38 -15.51 8.78
C THR A 47 12.87 -15.51 9.11
N GLU A 48 13.36 -16.59 9.71
CA GLU A 48 14.76 -16.74 10.14
C GLU A 48 15.76 -16.54 8.98
N ASN A 49 15.40 -16.98 7.77
CA ASN A 49 16.18 -16.78 6.54
C ASN A 49 16.45 -15.31 6.21
N ILE A 50 15.50 -14.42 6.52
CA ILE A 50 15.60 -12.99 6.26
C ILE A 50 16.54 -12.36 7.29
N ILE A 51 16.39 -12.73 8.56
CA ILE A 51 17.29 -12.29 9.64
C ILE A 51 18.74 -12.71 9.33
N ASP A 52 18.93 -13.95 8.86
CA ASP A 52 20.24 -14.48 8.47
C ASP A 52 20.83 -13.80 7.25
N ALA A 53 20.00 -13.49 6.25
CA ALA A 53 20.44 -12.75 5.07
C ALA A 53 20.93 -11.35 5.45
N TYR A 54 20.18 -10.62 6.27
CA TYR A 54 20.57 -9.30 6.75
C TYR A 54 21.85 -9.36 7.59
N TRP A 55 21.92 -10.30 8.54
CA TRP A 55 23.14 -10.50 9.35
C TRP A 55 24.37 -10.77 8.49
N LYS A 56 24.25 -11.63 7.48
CA LYS A 56 25.33 -11.91 6.53
C LYS A 56 25.72 -10.68 5.72
N THR A 57 24.77 -9.89 5.22
CA THR A 57 25.11 -8.68 4.44
C THR A 57 25.91 -7.66 5.24
N LEU A 58 25.72 -7.60 6.57
CA LEU A 58 26.43 -6.68 7.44
C LEU A 58 27.77 -7.21 7.93
N ASN A 59 27.85 -8.51 8.23
CA ASN A 59 29.09 -9.15 8.66
C ASN A 59 30.08 -9.34 7.51
N VAL A 60 29.62 -9.29 6.25
CA VAL A 60 30.52 -9.31 5.09
C VAL A 60 31.41 -8.06 5.04
N THR A 61 31.01 -6.94 5.66
CA THR A 61 31.76 -5.68 5.56
C THR A 61 33.00 -5.62 6.46
N ASN A 62 33.06 -6.42 7.54
CA ASN A 62 34.25 -6.59 8.37
C ASN A 62 34.16 -7.93 9.10
N GLN A 63 35.18 -8.78 8.99
CA GLN A 63 35.30 -10.10 9.64
C GLN A 63 35.43 -10.02 11.19
N GLU A 64 34.79 -9.07 11.84
CA GLU A 64 34.82 -8.89 13.29
C GLU A 64 33.51 -9.38 13.93
N ASP A 65 33.63 -10.09 15.04
CA ASP A 65 32.50 -10.63 15.80
C ASP A 65 31.68 -9.49 16.45
N GLY A 66 30.62 -9.06 15.74
CA GLY A 66 29.55 -8.25 16.30
C GLY A 66 29.32 -6.91 15.59
N LEU A 67 28.05 -6.50 15.59
CA LEU A 67 27.58 -5.30 14.90
C LEU A 67 27.84 -4.01 15.70
N ASN A 68 28.33 -2.97 15.04
CA ASN A 68 28.44 -1.63 15.61
C ASN A 68 27.10 -0.86 15.49
N VAL A 69 26.92 0.14 16.34
CA VAL A 69 25.80 1.08 16.34
C VAL A 69 25.60 1.75 14.98
N GLN A 70 26.69 2.14 14.31
CA GLN A 70 26.61 2.80 13.00
C GLN A 70 26.10 1.86 11.90
N GLN A 71 26.57 0.61 11.89
CA GLN A 71 26.12 -0.41 10.93
C GLN A 71 24.67 -0.83 11.20
N LEU A 72 24.26 -0.85 12.47
CA LEU A 72 22.85 -1.06 12.79
C LEU A 72 22.00 0.12 12.32
N ASN A 73 22.45 1.37 12.47
CA ASN A 73 21.69 2.51 11.99
C ASN A 73 21.50 2.46 10.48
N GLU A 74 22.52 2.07 9.72
CA GLU A 74 22.39 1.82 8.28
C GLU A 74 21.44 0.67 7.97
N LEU A 75 21.51 -0.45 8.71
CA LEU A 75 20.54 -1.54 8.57
C LEU A 75 19.12 -1.08 8.92
N LEU A 76 18.91 -0.33 9.99
CA LEU A 76 17.60 0.16 10.39
C LEU A 76 17.04 1.16 9.38
N LEU A 77 17.90 1.98 8.77
CA LEU A 77 17.53 2.85 7.66
C LEU A 77 17.15 2.03 6.42
N ASN A 78 17.92 1.01 6.08
CA ASN A 78 17.66 0.13 4.94
C ASN A 78 16.41 -0.74 5.15
N LEU A 79 16.22 -1.29 6.35
CA LEU A 79 15.01 -2.00 6.75
C LEU A 79 13.80 -1.08 6.76
N ASN A 80 13.93 0.15 7.28
CA ASN A 80 12.84 1.13 7.21
C ASN A 80 12.46 1.42 5.75
N PHE A 81 13.44 1.50 4.84
CA PHE A 81 13.17 1.67 3.41
C PHE A 81 12.52 0.44 2.77
N GLU A 82 13.04 -0.76 3.04
CA GLU A 82 12.59 -2.01 2.44
C GLU A 82 11.24 -2.48 3.00
N LEU A 83 11.01 -2.35 4.31
CA LEU A 83 9.72 -2.58 4.96
C LEU A 83 8.67 -1.56 4.49
N ARG A 84 9.08 -0.31 4.23
CA ARG A 84 8.19 0.70 3.63
C ARG A 84 7.77 0.36 2.21
N GLN A 85 8.56 -0.41 1.46
CA GLN A 85 8.16 -0.96 0.16
C GLN A 85 7.35 -2.25 0.29
N ARG A 86 7.58 -3.05 1.34
CA ARG A 86 6.97 -4.38 1.50
C ARG A 86 5.59 -4.39 2.17
N SER A 87 5.00 -3.25 2.51
CA SER A 87 3.55 -3.18 2.84
C SER A 87 2.66 -3.25 1.58
N THR A 88 2.98 -4.16 0.65
CA THR A 88 1.97 -4.73 -0.23
C THR A 88 1.21 -5.75 0.61
N ASP A 89 0.36 -5.23 1.50
CA ASP A 89 -0.51 -6.05 2.34
C ASP A 89 -1.31 -7.01 1.44
N GLN A 90 -1.17 -8.30 1.71
CA GLN A 90 -2.04 -9.31 1.13
C GLN A 90 -3.48 -8.87 1.36
N THR A 91 -4.22 -8.69 0.28
CA THR A 91 -5.56 -8.11 0.34
C THR A 91 -6.43 -8.95 1.27
N THR A 92 -7.19 -8.29 2.13
CA THR A 92 -8.05 -8.98 3.11
C THR A 92 -9.09 -9.89 2.45
N LEU A 93 -9.39 -9.68 1.16
CA LEU A 93 -10.21 -10.56 0.33
C LEU A 93 -9.48 -11.85 -0.08
N GLN A 94 -8.18 -11.78 -0.37
CA GLN A 94 -7.36 -12.96 -0.69
C GLN A 94 -7.30 -13.93 0.50
N LYS A 95 -7.34 -13.41 1.73
CA LYS A 95 -7.45 -14.21 2.97
C LYS A 95 -8.83 -14.85 3.17
N LYS A 96 -9.91 -14.25 2.66
CA LYS A 96 -11.29 -14.69 2.93
C LYS A 96 -11.86 -15.61 1.84
N CYS A 97 -11.43 -15.46 0.58
CA CYS A 97 -11.85 -16.29 -0.55
C CYS A 97 -10.68 -16.67 -1.48
N PRO A 98 -9.83 -17.64 -1.08
CA PRO A 98 -8.67 -18.03 -1.88
C PRO A 98 -9.05 -18.68 -3.23
N SER A 99 -10.20 -19.35 -3.34
CA SER A 99 -10.58 -20.10 -4.56
C SER A 99 -10.92 -19.23 -5.77
N LEU A 100 -11.54 -18.05 -5.57
CA LEU A 100 -11.88 -17.11 -6.64
C LEU A 100 -10.64 -16.37 -7.17
N TYR A 101 -9.72 -16.03 -6.26
CA TYR A 101 -8.50 -15.27 -6.53
C TYR A 101 -7.37 -16.11 -7.14
N ASN A 102 -7.42 -17.43 -6.99
CA ASN A 102 -6.40 -18.34 -7.54
C ASN A 102 -6.68 -18.75 -9.01
N SER A 103 -7.77 -18.25 -9.60
CA SER A 103 -8.07 -18.45 -11.01
C SER A 103 -7.14 -17.59 -11.89
N LYS A 104 -6.63 -18.15 -13.00
CA LYS A 104 -5.82 -17.44 -13.99
C LYS A 104 -6.43 -16.11 -14.47
N PRO A 105 -7.74 -16.02 -14.79
CA PRO A 105 -8.33 -14.74 -15.22
C PRO A 105 -8.32 -13.67 -14.13
N SER A 106 -8.52 -14.04 -12.86
CA SER A 106 -8.48 -13.12 -11.72
C SER A 106 -7.12 -12.44 -11.59
N ARG A 107 -6.03 -13.22 -11.68
CA ARG A 107 -4.65 -12.71 -11.63
C ARG A 107 -4.34 -11.74 -12.75
N ILE A 108 -4.76 -12.04 -13.99
CA ILE A 108 -4.55 -11.14 -15.13
C ILE A 108 -5.21 -9.78 -14.89
N ILE A 109 -6.42 -9.76 -14.32
CA ILE A 109 -7.13 -8.51 -14.00
C ILE A 109 -6.38 -7.72 -12.93
N ILE A 110 -5.93 -8.40 -11.86
CA ILE A 110 -5.19 -7.76 -10.77
C ILE A 110 -3.87 -7.18 -11.27
N ASP A 111 -3.12 -7.97 -12.04
CA ASP A 111 -1.85 -7.55 -12.62
C ASP A 111 -2.06 -6.37 -13.58
N PHE A 112 -3.11 -6.42 -14.40
CA PHE A 112 -3.49 -5.32 -15.29
C PHE A 112 -3.81 -4.02 -14.54
N VAL A 113 -4.67 -4.07 -13.50
CA VAL A 113 -5.04 -2.90 -12.70
C VAL A 113 -3.83 -2.28 -11.98
N ASN A 114 -2.85 -3.11 -11.61
CA ASN A 114 -1.62 -2.66 -10.96
C ASN A 114 -0.57 -2.09 -11.93
N THR A 115 -0.77 -2.22 -13.24
CA THR A 115 0.17 -1.62 -14.22
C THR A 115 0.13 -0.10 -14.22
N ASP A 116 1.29 0.51 -14.52
CA ASP A 116 1.38 1.95 -14.76
C ASP A 116 0.57 2.39 -15.99
N LEU A 117 0.38 1.47 -16.96
CA LEU A 117 -0.45 1.70 -18.13
C LEU A 117 -1.91 1.96 -17.74
N PHE A 118 -2.47 1.14 -16.85
CA PHE A 118 -3.84 1.34 -16.36
C PHE A 118 -3.97 2.72 -15.71
N ARG A 119 -3.02 3.10 -14.85
CA ARG A 119 -2.99 4.43 -14.23
C ARG A 119 -2.91 5.56 -15.26
N ALA A 120 -2.06 5.40 -16.27
CA ALA A 120 -1.93 6.37 -17.37
C ALA A 120 -3.23 6.51 -18.17
N ILE A 121 -3.90 5.40 -18.48
CA ILE A 121 -5.20 5.40 -19.16
C ILE A 121 -6.22 6.18 -18.33
N ILE A 122 -6.37 5.88 -17.04
CA ILE A 122 -7.33 6.58 -16.18
C ILE A 122 -7.03 8.08 -16.09
N ASN A 123 -5.77 8.47 -15.95
CA ASN A 123 -5.38 9.88 -15.95
C ASN A 123 -5.73 10.58 -17.26
N LEU A 124 -5.53 9.91 -18.41
CA LEU A 124 -5.95 10.43 -19.71
C LEU A 124 -7.47 10.56 -19.81
N LEU A 125 -8.24 9.63 -19.23
CA LEU A 125 -9.70 9.71 -19.17
C LEU A 125 -10.18 10.89 -18.32
N ILE A 126 -9.53 11.19 -17.20
CA ILE A 126 -9.85 12.34 -16.35
C ILE A 126 -9.65 13.64 -17.13
N VAL A 127 -8.50 13.78 -17.80
CA VAL A 127 -8.20 14.95 -18.64
C VAL A 127 -9.19 15.05 -19.80
N GLY A 128 -9.47 13.93 -20.47
CA GLY A 128 -10.44 13.86 -21.56
C GLY A 128 -11.84 14.27 -21.13
N ASN A 129 -12.30 13.80 -19.98
CA ASN A 129 -13.59 14.18 -19.39
C ASN A 129 -13.64 15.70 -19.10
N ALA A 130 -12.58 16.27 -18.52
CA ALA A 130 -12.52 17.71 -18.25
C ALA A 130 -12.59 18.55 -19.52
N ILE A 131 -11.89 18.15 -20.59
CA ILE A 131 -11.94 18.81 -21.89
C ILE A 131 -13.35 18.70 -22.50
N CYS A 132 -13.97 17.52 -22.45
CA CYS A 132 -15.31 17.30 -22.99
C CYS A 132 -16.36 18.14 -22.25
N LEU A 133 -16.28 18.20 -20.92
CA LEU A 133 -17.13 19.02 -20.07
C LEU A 133 -16.95 20.52 -20.40
N ALA A 134 -15.70 20.98 -20.54
CA ALA A 134 -15.40 22.37 -20.90
C ALA A 134 -15.93 22.72 -22.31
N ALA A 135 -15.91 21.77 -23.24
CA ALA A 135 -16.46 21.91 -24.59
C ALA A 135 -17.98 21.66 -24.66
N SER A 136 -18.66 21.48 -23.52
CA SER A 136 -20.12 21.25 -23.45
C SER A 136 -20.62 19.97 -24.16
N TYR A 137 -19.78 18.93 -24.23
CA TYR A 137 -20.15 17.62 -24.80
C TYR A 137 -20.87 16.73 -23.78
N ASN A 138 -22.09 17.11 -23.40
CA ASN A 138 -22.86 16.44 -22.34
C ASN A 138 -23.24 14.98 -22.68
N GLN A 139 -23.18 14.59 -23.95
CA GLN A 139 -23.48 13.22 -24.40
C GLN A 139 -22.44 12.21 -23.92
N LEU A 140 -21.20 12.66 -23.69
CA LEU A 140 -20.09 11.80 -23.26
C LEU A 140 -20.01 11.65 -21.74
N GLU A 141 -20.74 12.47 -20.97
CA GLU A 141 -20.74 12.42 -19.51
C GLU A 141 -21.13 11.03 -18.99
N TRP A 142 -22.16 10.42 -19.58
CA TRP A 142 -22.59 9.05 -19.22
C TRP A 142 -21.53 8.00 -19.53
N LEU A 143 -20.79 8.19 -20.63
CA LEU A 143 -19.71 7.28 -21.01
C LEU A 143 -18.55 7.37 -20.02
N PHE A 144 -18.09 8.59 -19.69
CA PHE A 144 -17.04 8.78 -18.69
C PHE A 144 -17.46 8.30 -17.30
N LEU A 145 -18.71 8.58 -16.89
CA LEU A 145 -19.26 8.06 -15.64
C LEU A 145 -19.23 6.54 -15.58
N SER A 146 -19.64 5.86 -16.65
CA SER A 146 -19.61 4.39 -16.71
C SER A 146 -18.18 3.84 -16.60
N LEU A 147 -17.21 4.50 -17.22
CA LEU A 147 -15.80 4.11 -17.16
C LEU A 147 -15.21 4.29 -15.76
N PHE A 148 -15.54 5.38 -15.07
CA PHE A 148 -15.10 5.58 -13.68
C PHE A 148 -15.77 4.62 -12.70
N ILE A 149 -17.03 4.21 -12.93
CA ILE A 149 -17.67 3.15 -12.13
C ILE A 149 -16.94 1.81 -12.32
N VAL A 150 -16.66 1.42 -13.56
CA VAL A 150 -15.94 0.18 -13.86
C VAL A 150 -14.53 0.20 -13.27
N GLU A 151 -13.84 1.34 -13.36
CA GLU A 151 -12.52 1.56 -12.76
C GLU A 151 -12.54 1.38 -11.24
N ALA A 152 -13.50 1.99 -10.54
CA ALA A 152 -13.65 1.85 -9.10
C ALA A 152 -13.93 0.39 -8.70
N LEU A 153 -14.77 -0.32 -9.45
CA LEU A 153 -15.05 -1.75 -9.23
C LEU A 153 -13.82 -2.63 -9.47
N LEU A 154 -13.05 -2.36 -10.52
CA LEU A 154 -11.81 -3.08 -10.83
C LEU A 154 -10.75 -2.87 -9.74
N LYS A 155 -10.55 -1.62 -9.27
CA LYS A 155 -9.65 -1.31 -8.14
C LYS A 155 -10.12 -1.99 -6.86
N MET A 156 -11.42 -1.98 -6.58
CA MET A 156 -12.00 -2.64 -5.40
C MET A 156 -11.84 -4.16 -5.45
N TYR A 157 -11.90 -4.75 -6.65
CA TYR A 157 -11.61 -6.17 -6.87
C TYR A 157 -10.12 -6.48 -6.66
N ALA A 158 -9.22 -5.66 -7.20
CA ALA A 158 -7.78 -5.91 -7.18
C ALA A 158 -7.11 -5.67 -5.80
N ILE A 159 -7.56 -4.65 -5.07
CA ILE A 159 -6.99 -4.24 -3.77
C ILE A 159 -7.85 -4.77 -2.60
N GLY A 160 -9.13 -5.05 -2.87
CA GLY A 160 -10.09 -5.49 -1.86
C GLY A 160 -10.81 -4.33 -1.17
N VAL A 161 -12.10 -4.54 -0.87
CA VAL A 161 -13.01 -3.51 -0.37
C VAL A 161 -12.47 -2.77 0.87
N LYS A 162 -11.96 -3.51 1.85
CA LYS A 162 -11.48 -2.93 3.11
C LYS A 162 -10.28 -2.00 2.90
N GLU A 163 -9.34 -2.43 2.07
CA GLU A 163 -8.11 -1.69 1.79
C GLU A 163 -8.38 -0.50 0.85
N TYR A 164 -9.30 -0.67 -0.09
CA TYR A 164 -9.78 0.40 -0.97
C TYR A 164 -10.31 1.61 -0.16
N PHE A 165 -11.13 1.37 0.87
CA PHE A 165 -11.64 2.43 1.76
C PHE A 165 -10.63 2.92 2.81
N HIS A 166 -9.45 2.32 2.93
CA HIS A 166 -8.40 2.83 3.81
C HIS A 166 -7.53 3.88 3.08
N HIS A 167 -7.45 3.79 1.75
CA HIS A 167 -6.68 4.71 0.93
C HIS A 167 -7.48 5.99 0.61
N ARG A 168 -7.06 7.14 1.15
CA ARG A 168 -7.75 8.44 1.01
C ARG A 168 -8.07 8.82 -0.44
N TRP A 169 -7.15 8.59 -1.37
CA TRP A 169 -7.37 8.91 -2.79
C TRP A 169 -8.45 8.04 -3.44
N ASN A 170 -8.56 6.77 -3.03
CA ASN A 170 -9.59 5.88 -3.57
C ASN A 170 -10.98 6.24 -3.02
N ILE A 171 -11.06 6.68 -1.76
CA ILE A 171 -12.30 7.21 -1.17
C ILE A 171 -12.75 8.47 -1.92
N PHE A 172 -11.81 9.35 -2.26
CA PHE A 172 -12.10 10.56 -3.03
C PHE A 172 -12.68 10.21 -4.41
N ASP A 173 -12.02 9.32 -5.16
CA ASP A 173 -12.49 8.86 -6.47
C ASP A 173 -13.90 8.24 -6.37
N PHE A 174 -14.12 7.35 -5.39
CA PHE A 174 -15.44 6.74 -5.16
C PHE A 174 -16.52 7.77 -4.83
N THR A 175 -16.18 8.78 -4.02
CA THR A 175 -17.11 9.84 -3.64
C THR A 175 -17.53 10.67 -4.86
N ILE A 176 -16.59 11.00 -5.76
CA ILE A 176 -16.90 11.72 -7.00
C ILE A 176 -17.87 10.92 -7.86
N VAL A 177 -17.59 9.62 -8.05
CA VAL A 177 -18.44 8.73 -8.85
C VAL A 177 -19.83 8.59 -8.22
N PHE A 178 -19.91 8.45 -6.89
CA PHE A 178 -21.16 8.34 -6.16
C PHE A 178 -22.02 9.61 -6.27
N VAL A 179 -21.42 10.78 -6.07
CA VAL A 179 -22.12 12.07 -6.21
C VAL A 179 -22.62 12.26 -7.64
N SER A 180 -21.79 11.95 -8.64
CA SER A 180 -22.19 12.06 -10.05
C SER A 180 -23.34 11.13 -10.41
N THR A 181 -23.31 9.87 -9.93
CA THR A 181 -24.35 8.88 -10.17
C THR A 181 -25.68 9.28 -9.51
N THR A 182 -25.62 9.72 -8.25
CA THR A 182 -26.82 10.13 -7.50
C THR A 182 -27.46 11.40 -8.07
N TYR A 183 -26.65 12.39 -8.48
CA TYR A 183 -27.14 13.57 -9.17
C TYR A 183 -27.85 13.22 -10.49
N SER A 184 -27.24 12.33 -11.27
CA SER A 184 -27.79 11.89 -12.56
C SER A 184 -29.10 11.12 -12.38
N LEU A 185 -29.18 10.24 -11.38
CA LEU A 185 -30.39 9.50 -11.04
C LEU A 185 -31.52 10.43 -10.56
N LEU A 186 -31.20 11.38 -9.69
CA LEU A 186 -32.17 12.37 -9.18
C LEU A 186 -32.76 13.19 -10.34
N THR A 187 -31.92 13.65 -11.25
CA THR A 187 -32.35 14.43 -12.43
C THR A 187 -33.26 13.59 -13.33
N ALA A 188 -32.95 12.31 -13.53
CA ALA A 188 -33.79 11.38 -14.28
C ALA A 188 -35.17 11.21 -13.62
N ILE A 189 -35.22 10.99 -12.31
CA ILE A 189 -36.48 10.84 -11.55
C ILE A 189 -37.33 12.10 -11.64
N ILE A 190 -36.76 13.28 -11.43
CA ILE A 190 -37.48 14.56 -11.52
C ILE A 190 -38.08 14.74 -12.92
N LYS A 191 -37.31 14.43 -13.97
CA LYS A 191 -37.78 14.52 -15.36
C LYS A 191 -38.94 13.56 -15.64
N THR A 192 -38.88 12.34 -15.11
CA THR A 192 -39.96 11.36 -15.21
C THR A 192 -41.22 11.82 -14.45
N CYS A 193 -41.07 12.44 -13.27
CA CYS A 193 -42.20 12.99 -12.51
C CYS A 193 -42.84 14.22 -13.18
N LYS A 194 -42.06 15.08 -13.84
CA LYS A 194 -42.58 16.24 -14.59
C LYS A 194 -43.25 15.88 -15.92
N SER A 195 -42.97 14.69 -16.44
CA SER A 195 -43.52 14.17 -17.70
C SER A 195 -44.84 13.41 -17.52
N LYS A 196 -45.25 13.14 -16.27
CA LYS A 196 -46.58 12.63 -15.92
C LYS A 196 -47.46 13.78 -15.44
#